data_AF-A0A8J3VYD0-F1
#
_entry.id   AF-A0A8J3VYD0-F1
#
_cell.length_a   1.000
_cell.length_b   1.000
_cell.length_c   1.000
_cell.angle_alpha   90.00
_cell.angle_beta   90.00
_cell.angle_gamma   90.00
#
_symmetry.space_group_name_H-M   'P 1'
#
loop_
_entity.id
_entity.type
_entity.pdbx_description
1 polymer ?
#
loop_
_entity_poly.entity_id
_entity_poly.type
_entity_poly.pdbx_seq_one_letter_code
_entity_poly.pdbx_strand_id
1 'polypeptide(L)'
;MPPGFSDEGLGCSRSGSATSGALARLTPREREVLGLIAEGRSNAAIARRLVITEAGVSEHIAGILTKLDLPPAEDDHRRVLAVLAYLRA
;
A
#
# COMPACT_ATOMS: atom_id res chain seq x y z
N MET A 1 48.46 12.81 -4.27
CA MET A 1 48.41 11.59 -3.43
C MET A 1 48.85 12.02 -2.04
N PRO A 2 48.14 11.69 -0.94
CA PRO A 2 47.38 10.46 -0.72
C PRO A 2 45.93 10.43 -1.29
N PRO A 3 45.30 9.24 -1.35
CA PRO A 3 44.02 8.94 -1.99
C PRO A 3 42.86 8.71 -0.98
N GLY A 4 41.61 8.72 -1.46
CA GLY A 4 40.40 8.31 -0.73
C GLY A 4 39.40 9.47 -0.56
N PHE A 5 38.12 9.37 -0.91
CA PHE A 5 37.25 8.21 -0.99
C PHE A 5 36.28 8.36 -2.16
N SER A 6 36.16 7.27 -2.91
CA SER A 6 34.97 6.93 -3.67
C SER A 6 33.73 6.98 -2.76
N ASP A 7 32.68 7.64 -3.24
CA ASP A 7 31.29 7.33 -2.91
C ASP A 7 30.62 7.26 -4.29
N GLU A 8 30.71 6.16 -5.05
CA GLU A 8 30.17 4.83 -4.78
C GLU A 8 28.74 4.87 -4.21
N GLY A 9 27.85 5.44 -5.02
CA GLY A 9 26.67 4.69 -5.46
C GLY A 9 25.57 4.50 -4.43
N LEU A 10 24.79 5.54 -4.16
CA LEU A 10 23.39 5.35 -3.79
C LEU A 10 22.60 4.97 -5.05
N GLY A 11 22.68 3.67 -5.34
CA GLY A 11 21.95 3.00 -6.40
C GLY A 11 20.47 3.31 -6.34
N CYS A 12 19.90 3.42 -7.54
CA CYS A 12 18.48 3.26 -7.81
C CYS A 12 17.97 1.92 -7.25
N SER A 13 17.70 1.84 -5.96
CA SER A 13 16.79 0.85 -5.42
C SER A 13 15.38 1.34 -5.72
N ARG A 14 14.96 1.22 -6.99
CA ARG A 14 13.54 1.14 -7.32
C ARG A 14 13.03 -0.14 -6.66
N SER A 15 12.64 0.00 -5.39
CA SER A 15 11.83 -0.99 -4.67
C SER A 15 10.40 -0.95 -5.23
N GLY A 16 10.27 -1.20 -6.53
CA GLY A 16 8.99 -1.27 -7.26
C GLY A 16 8.59 -2.71 -7.61
N SER A 17 9.53 -3.67 -7.53
CA SER A 17 9.24 -5.07 -7.87
C SER A 17 8.58 -5.84 -6.72
N ALA A 18 9.00 -5.61 -5.48
CA ALA A 18 8.43 -6.30 -4.31
C ALA A 18 6.97 -5.87 -4.04
N THR A 19 6.67 -4.59 -4.22
CA THR A 19 5.34 -4.01 -4.01
C THR A 19 4.32 -4.52 -5.01
N SER A 20 4.70 -4.60 -6.29
CA SER A 20 3.86 -5.18 -7.35
C SER A 20 3.50 -6.64 -7.06
N GLY A 21 4.45 -7.42 -6.55
CA GLY A 21 4.21 -8.80 -6.11
C GLY A 21 3.27 -8.90 -4.92
N ALA A 22 3.31 -7.95 -3.98
CA ALA A 22 2.39 -7.91 -2.84
C ALA A 22 0.95 -7.55 -3.26
N LEU A 23 0.79 -6.62 -4.19
CA LEU A 23 -0.52 -6.26 -4.76
C LEU A 23 -1.13 -7.39 -5.60
N ALA A 24 -0.29 -8.24 -6.20
CA ALA A 24 -0.74 -9.44 -6.90
C ALA A 24 -1.39 -10.48 -5.97
N ARG A 25 -1.02 -10.51 -4.67
CA ARG A 25 -1.61 -11.40 -3.65
C ARG A 25 -2.98 -10.94 -3.15
N LEU A 26 -3.38 -9.70 -3.44
CA LEU A 26 -4.69 -9.19 -3.07
C LEU A 26 -5.78 -9.85 -3.93
N THR A 27 -6.87 -10.20 -3.29
CA THR A 27 -8.08 -10.67 -3.97
C THR A 27 -8.68 -9.55 -4.83
N PRO A 28 -9.52 -9.87 -5.82
CA PRO A 28 -10.17 -8.86 -6.66
C PRO A 28 -10.90 -7.80 -5.84
N ARG A 29 -11.59 -8.21 -4.76
CA ARG A 29 -12.33 -7.32 -3.89
C ARG A 29 -11.43 -6.39 -3.08
N GLU A 30 -10.33 -6.91 -2.56
CA GLU A 30 -9.34 -6.12 -1.83
C GLU A 30 -8.66 -5.09 -2.72
N ARG A 31 -8.35 -5.45 -3.97
CA ARG A 31 -7.79 -4.52 -4.94
C ARG A 31 -8.78 -3.42 -5.31
N GLU A 32 -10.06 -3.75 -5.44
CA GLU A 32 -11.14 -2.80 -5.71
C GLU A 32 -11.31 -1.82 -4.54
N VAL A 33 -11.30 -2.31 -3.30
CA VAL A 33 -11.28 -1.46 -2.09
C VAL A 33 -10.05 -0.55 -2.11
N LEU A 34 -8.85 -1.08 -2.35
CA LEU A 34 -7.62 -0.30 -2.36
C LEU A 34 -7.62 0.79 -3.44
N GLY A 35 -8.14 0.51 -4.63
CA GLY A 35 -8.32 1.50 -5.69
C GLY A 35 -9.25 2.64 -5.28
N LEU A 36 -10.39 2.33 -4.64
CA LEU A 36 -11.29 3.38 -4.13
C LEU A 36 -10.67 4.20 -3.01
N ILE A 37 -9.81 3.58 -2.18
CA ILE A 37 -9.04 4.32 -1.18
C ILE A 37 -8.03 5.26 -1.87
N ALA A 38 -7.37 4.80 -2.94
CA ALA A 38 -6.42 5.60 -3.70
C ALA A 38 -7.09 6.78 -4.44
N GLU A 39 -8.36 6.65 -4.82
CA GLU A 39 -9.21 7.76 -5.28
C GLU A 39 -9.56 8.78 -4.17
N GLY A 40 -9.22 8.51 -2.91
CA GLY A 40 -9.56 9.35 -1.77
C GLY A 40 -10.99 9.18 -1.26
N ARG A 41 -11.65 8.04 -1.56
CA ARG A 41 -13.01 7.78 -1.08
C ARG A 41 -13.04 7.47 0.42
N SER A 42 -14.05 7.99 1.10
CA SER A 42 -14.34 7.66 2.51
C SER A 42 -14.91 6.24 2.65
N ASN A 43 -14.82 5.66 3.85
CA ASN A 43 -15.32 4.31 4.12
C ASN A 43 -16.81 4.16 3.80
N ALA A 44 -17.63 5.17 4.14
CA ALA A 44 -19.04 5.20 3.78
C ALA A 44 -19.28 5.23 2.26
N ALA A 45 -18.45 5.94 1.48
CA ALA A 45 -18.56 5.97 0.03
C ALA A 45 -18.17 4.63 -0.60
N ILE A 46 -17.11 4.00 -0.08
CA ILE A 46 -16.67 2.65 -0.48
C ILE A 46 -17.76 1.63 -0.16
N ALA A 47 -18.29 1.65 1.06
CA ALA A 47 -19.36 0.79 1.53
C ALA A 47 -20.58 0.86 0.60
N ARG A 48 -21.03 2.07 0.25
CA ARG A 48 -22.14 2.27 -0.70
C ARG A 48 -21.84 1.72 -2.09
N ARG A 49 -20.63 1.93 -2.61
CA ARG A 49 -20.26 1.51 -3.97
C ARG A 49 -20.11 0.00 -4.09
N LEU A 50 -19.61 -0.63 -3.03
CA LEU A 50 -19.41 -2.07 -2.95
C LEU A 50 -20.65 -2.79 -2.40
N VAL A 51 -21.69 -2.07 -1.96
CA VAL A 51 -22.91 -2.62 -1.36
C VAL A 51 -22.59 -3.49 -0.14
N ILE A 52 -21.71 -2.99 0.73
CA ILE A 52 -21.30 -3.62 2.00
C ILE A 52 -21.41 -2.62 3.14
N THR A 53 -21.20 -3.07 4.38
CA THR A 53 -21.16 -2.19 5.56
C THR A 53 -19.80 -1.51 5.73
N GLU A 54 -19.75 -0.38 6.45
CA GLU A 54 -18.48 0.27 6.80
C GLU A 54 -17.56 -0.62 7.65
N ALA A 55 -18.15 -1.50 8.46
CA ALA A 55 -17.44 -2.54 9.17
C ALA A 55 -16.76 -3.53 8.20
N GLY A 56 -17.48 -3.98 7.16
CA GLY A 56 -16.92 -4.83 6.10
C GLY A 56 -15.79 -4.15 5.33
N VAL A 57 -15.88 -2.85 5.06
CA VAL A 57 -14.78 -2.08 4.47
C VAL A 57 -13.54 -2.12 5.37
N SER A 58 -13.73 -1.91 6.68
CA SER A 58 -12.64 -1.91 7.67
C SER A 58 -11.96 -3.29 7.75
N GLU A 59 -12.74 -4.36 7.67
CA GLU A 59 -12.23 -5.73 7.64
C GLU A 59 -11.44 -6.02 6.36
N HIS A 60 -11.93 -5.59 5.19
CA HIS A 60 -11.16 -5.65 3.95
C HIS A 60 -9.86 -4.85 4.04
N ILE A 61 -9.86 -3.66 4.66
CA ILE A 61 -8.65 -2.86 4.88
C ILE A 61 -7.66 -3.62 5.76
N ALA A 62 -8.10 -4.21 6.87
CA ALA A 62 -7.24 -5.00 7.73
C ALA A 62 -6.61 -6.19 7.00
N GLY A 63 -7.40 -6.89 6.17
CA GLY A 63 -6.91 -7.96 5.30
C GLY A 63 -5.86 -7.50 4.29
N ILE A 64 -6.10 -6.36 3.63
CA ILE A 64 -5.14 -5.73 2.70
C ILE A 64 -3.82 -5.43 3.42
N LEU A 65 -3.88 -4.72 4.55
CA LEU A 65 -2.69 -4.32 5.30
C LEU A 65 -1.87 -5.53 5.76
N THR A 66 -2.55 -6.60 6.17
CA THR A 66 -1.93 -7.86 6.55
C THR A 66 -1.23 -8.53 5.37
N LYS A 67 -1.87 -8.58 4.19
CA LYS A 67 -1.32 -9.20 2.97
C LYS A 67 -0.17 -8.41 2.34
N LEU A 68 -0.16 -7.09 2.54
CA LEU A 68 0.92 -6.21 2.13
C LEU A 68 2.09 -6.22 3.13
N ASP A 69 2.01 -7.01 4.21
CA ASP A 69 3.02 -7.10 5.26
C ASP A 69 3.42 -5.71 5.80
N LEU A 70 2.42 -4.82 5.94
CA LEU A 70 2.64 -3.46 6.44
C LEU A 70 2.60 -3.46 7.98
N PRO A 71 3.76 -3.34 8.66
CA PRO A 71 3.80 -3.37 10.12
C PRO A 71 3.12 -2.13 10.72
N PRO A 72 2.77 -2.19 12.02
CA PRO A 72 2.61 -0.98 12.82
C PRO A 72 3.80 -0.05 12.64
N ALA A 73 3.57 1.08 11.99
CA ALA A 73 4.41 2.25 12.12
C ALA A 73 3.76 3.15 13.18
N GLU A 74 4.55 3.67 14.11
CA GLU A 74 4.05 4.60 15.14
C GLU A 74 3.80 5.99 14.54
N ASP A 75 4.61 6.39 13.55
CA ASP A 75 4.54 7.72 12.92
C ASP A 75 3.72 7.75 11.60
N ASP A 76 3.48 6.59 10.96
CA ASP A 76 2.85 6.51 9.64
C ASP A 76 1.44 5.90 9.65
N HIS A 77 0.56 6.50 8.84
CA HIS A 77 -0.75 5.93 8.56
C HIS A 77 -0.62 4.74 7.60
N ARG A 78 -0.75 3.50 8.10
CA ARG A 78 -0.65 2.26 7.29
C ARG A 78 -1.52 2.27 6.03
N ARG A 79 -2.70 2.88 6.09
CA ARG A 79 -3.60 3.04 4.95
C ARG A 79 -2.98 3.90 3.85
N VAL A 80 -2.32 5.00 4.22
CA VAL A 80 -1.62 5.88 3.26
C VAL A 80 -0.42 5.14 2.65
N LEU A 81 0.32 4.37 3.46
CA LEU A 81 1.40 3.52 2.95
C LEU A 81 0.89 2.50 1.93
N ALA A 82 -0.24 1.85 2.19
CA ALA A 82 -0.87 0.92 1.25
C ALA A 82 -1.29 1.61 -0.06
N VAL A 83 -1.79 2.85 0.01
CA VAL A 83 -2.12 3.65 -1.18
C VAL A 83 -0.88 4.03 -1.97
N LEU A 84 0.18 4.50 -1.29
CA LEU A 84 1.43 4.85 -1.95
C LEU A 84 2.07 3.62 -2.61
N ALA A 85 1.96 2.46 -1.97
CA ALA A 85 2.36 1.18 -2.55
C ALA A 85 1.56 0.85 -3.83
N TYR A 86 0.23 1.05 -3.81
CA TYR A 86 -0.64 0.85 -4.97
C TYR A 86 -0.32 1.80 -6.13
N LEU A 87 -0.05 3.07 -5.86
CA LEU A 87 0.22 4.09 -6.89
C LEU A 87 1.63 3.99 -7.49
N ARG A 88 2.56 3.28 -6.84
CA ARG A 88 3.95 3.09 -7.30
C ARG A 88 4.18 1.79 -8.06
N ALA A 89 3.16 0.93 -8.14
CA ALA A 89 3.21 -0.37 -8.79
C ALA A 89 2.91 -0.31 -10.28
#